data_AF-A0A8C9E6R9-F1
#
_entry.id   AF-A0A8C9E6R9-F1
#
_cell.length_a   1.000
_cell.length_b   1.000
_cell.length_c   1.000
_cell.angle_alpha   90.00
_cell.angle_beta   90.00
_cell.angle_gamma   90.00
#
_symmetry.space_group_name_H-M   'P 1'
#
loop_
_entity.id
_entity.type
_entity.pdbx_description
1 polymer ?
#
loop_
_entity_poly.entity_id
_entity_poly.type
_entity_poly.pdbx_seq_one_letter_code
_entity_poly.pdbx_strand_id
1 'polypeptide(L)'
;MASAAVESFVAKQLDLLELERDAEVEERRSWQENVSLKELQSRGVCLLKLQVSSQRTGLYGRLLVTFEPRRCMSAAVLPSNSFISGDIVGLYEEDSQLATGILTRITQQLVTVAFDESHDFQLSLDREHSYRLLKLANDITYKRLKNLPYFLQRHSGRLPAGSGLVRAVPEGTRHHPWASRHREDHHCG
;
A
#
# COMPACT_ATOMS: atom_id res chain seq x y z
N MET A 1 11.30 1.76 -34.96
CA MET A 1 12.44 1.91 -34.03
C MET A 1 12.00 2.27 -32.62
N ALA A 2 11.22 3.34 -32.39
CA ALA A 2 10.74 3.69 -31.03
C ALA A 2 9.82 2.64 -30.39
N SER A 3 8.92 2.00 -31.16
CA SER A 3 8.01 0.94 -30.65
C SER A 3 8.77 -0.27 -30.09
N ALA A 4 9.77 -0.77 -30.83
CA ALA A 4 10.57 -1.92 -30.41
C ALA A 4 11.39 -1.66 -29.12
N ALA A 5 11.84 -0.43 -28.90
CA ALA A 5 12.53 -0.04 -27.67
C ALA A 5 11.57 0.07 -26.47
N VAL A 6 10.33 0.50 -26.69
CA VAL A 6 9.29 0.51 -25.66
C VAL A 6 8.85 -0.91 -25.33
N GLU A 7 8.72 -1.78 -26.33
CA GLU A 7 8.37 -3.20 -26.14
C GLU A 7 9.44 -3.95 -25.33
N SER A 8 10.73 -3.75 -25.63
CA SER A 8 11.82 -4.38 -24.86
C SER A 8 11.90 -3.85 -23.43
N PHE A 9 11.68 -2.54 -23.23
CA PHE A 9 11.58 -1.94 -21.90
C PHE A 9 10.41 -2.54 -21.12
N VAL A 10 9.22 -2.62 -21.72
CA VAL A 10 8.02 -3.18 -21.11
C VAL A 10 8.24 -4.64 -20.70
N ALA A 11 8.82 -5.46 -21.57
CA ALA A 11 9.13 -6.86 -21.27
C ALA A 11 10.07 -6.96 -20.06
N LYS A 12 11.19 -6.21 -20.06
CA LYS A 12 12.15 -6.18 -18.95
C LYS A 12 11.51 -5.72 -17.63
N GLN A 13 10.61 -4.72 -17.67
CA GLN A 13 9.92 -4.25 -16.47
C GLN A 13 8.94 -5.28 -15.92
N LEU A 14 8.23 -6.03 -16.78
CA LEU A 14 7.35 -7.11 -16.35
C LEU A 14 8.13 -8.23 -15.67
N ASP A 15 9.25 -8.65 -16.26
CA ASP A 15 10.12 -9.70 -15.69
C ASP A 15 10.66 -9.29 -14.31
N LEU A 16 11.15 -8.04 -14.18
CA LEU A 16 11.66 -7.52 -12.91
C LEU A 16 10.57 -7.42 -11.84
N LEU A 17 9.34 -7.01 -12.21
CA LEU A 17 8.20 -6.97 -11.29
C LEU A 17 7.79 -8.37 -10.82
N GLU A 18 7.91 -9.39 -11.68
CA GLU A 18 7.62 -10.78 -11.30
C GLU A 18 8.67 -11.32 -10.33
N LEU A 19 9.96 -11.05 -10.56
CA LEU A 19 11.03 -11.39 -9.64
C LEU A 19 10.88 -10.72 -8.27
N GLU A 20 10.54 -9.43 -8.25
CA GLU A 20 10.27 -8.68 -7.01
C GLU A 20 9.09 -9.29 -6.24
N ARG A 21 8.00 -9.61 -6.95
CA ARG A 21 6.82 -10.25 -6.36
C ARG A 21 7.17 -11.61 -5.76
N ASP A 22 7.93 -12.44 -6.46
CA ASP A 22 8.28 -13.78 -5.99
C ASP A 22 9.17 -13.70 -4.74
N ALA A 23 10.12 -12.77 -4.72
CA ALA A 23 10.93 -12.48 -3.52
C ALA A 23 10.06 -12.02 -2.33
N GLU A 24 9.09 -11.12 -2.57
CA GLU A 24 8.17 -10.64 -1.54
C GLU A 24 7.25 -11.76 -1.01
N VAL A 25 6.79 -12.67 -1.88
CA VAL A 25 5.95 -13.81 -1.51
C VAL A 25 6.74 -14.85 -0.70
N GLU A 26 7.99 -15.13 -1.07
CA GLU A 26 8.84 -16.08 -0.33
C GLU A 26 9.20 -15.54 1.06
N GLU A 27 9.55 -14.25 1.15
CA GLU A 27 9.74 -13.60 2.44
C GLU A 27 8.44 -13.68 3.27
N ARG A 28 7.27 -13.44 2.67
CA ARG A 28 5.97 -13.52 3.35
C ARG A 28 5.67 -14.90 3.96
N ARG A 29 5.95 -15.98 3.23
CA ARG A 29 5.71 -17.36 3.70
C ARG A 29 6.55 -17.67 4.93
N SER A 30 7.82 -17.31 4.91
CA SER A 30 8.72 -17.59 6.03
C SER A 30 8.30 -16.88 7.32
N TRP A 31 7.69 -15.68 7.22
CA TRP A 31 7.20 -14.93 8.38
C TRP A 31 5.86 -15.45 8.92
N GLN A 32 4.92 -15.86 8.06
CA GLN A 32 3.62 -16.37 8.51
C GLN A 32 3.70 -17.77 9.13
N GLU A 33 4.59 -18.62 8.65
CA GLU A 33 4.64 -20.04 9.06
C GLU A 33 5.49 -20.29 10.32
N ASN A 34 6.48 -19.44 10.61
CA ASN A 34 7.47 -19.71 11.66
C ASN A 34 7.56 -18.66 12.79
N VAL A 35 6.78 -17.57 12.74
CA VAL A 35 6.91 -16.46 13.70
C VAL A 35 5.69 -16.38 14.61
N SER A 36 5.94 -16.31 15.91
CA SER A 36 4.86 -16.16 16.90
C SER A 36 4.20 -14.77 16.79
N LEU A 37 2.91 -14.67 17.11
CA LEU A 37 2.17 -13.41 17.11
C LEU A 37 2.82 -12.32 17.99
N LYS A 38 3.42 -12.72 19.12
CA LYS A 38 4.14 -11.78 20.00
C LYS A 38 5.38 -11.20 19.35
N GLU A 39 6.07 -12.00 18.55
CA GLU A 39 7.25 -11.55 17.83
C GLU A 39 6.87 -10.68 16.62
N LEU A 40 5.76 -10.97 15.95
CA LEU A 40 5.20 -10.05 14.96
C LEU A 40 4.83 -8.68 15.57
N GLN A 41 4.34 -8.67 16.80
CA GLN A 41 4.08 -7.44 17.53
C GLN A 41 5.38 -6.71 17.93
N SER A 42 6.41 -7.41 18.38
CA SER A 42 7.69 -6.77 18.73
C SER A 42 8.39 -6.18 17.51
N ARG A 43 8.20 -6.77 16.34
CA ARG A 43 8.63 -6.23 15.04
C ARG A 43 7.76 -5.06 14.55
N GLY A 44 6.62 -4.81 15.19
CA GLY A 44 5.75 -3.67 14.89
C GLY A 44 4.78 -3.88 13.72
N VAL A 45 4.64 -5.10 13.21
CA VAL A 45 3.76 -5.44 12.07
C VAL A 45 2.44 -6.08 12.49
N CYS A 46 2.23 -6.29 13.80
CA CYS A 46 1.00 -6.81 14.37
C CYS A 46 0.60 -6.03 15.63
N LEU A 47 -0.70 -5.81 15.82
CA LEU A 47 -1.28 -5.24 17.03
C LEU A 47 -2.26 -6.26 17.63
N LEU A 48 -1.95 -6.73 18.85
CA LEU A 48 -2.76 -7.72 19.55
C LEU A 48 -3.69 -7.07 20.58
N LYS A 49 -4.73 -7.80 20.97
CA LYS A 49 -5.63 -7.44 22.09
C LYS A 49 -6.29 -6.06 21.91
N LEU A 50 -6.75 -5.79 20.70
CA LEU A 50 -7.49 -4.60 20.36
C LEU A 50 -8.98 -4.80 20.68
N GLN A 51 -9.66 -3.71 21.04
CA GLN A 51 -11.11 -3.65 21.19
C GLN A 51 -11.68 -2.56 20.28
N VAL A 52 -12.94 -2.69 19.91
CA VAL A 52 -13.63 -1.67 19.11
C VAL A 52 -13.91 -0.44 19.99
N SER A 53 -13.43 0.72 19.54
CA SER A 53 -13.67 2.03 20.16
C SER A 53 -14.88 2.72 19.53
N SER A 54 -15.02 2.66 18.21
CA SER A 54 -16.17 3.22 17.47
C SER A 54 -16.29 2.63 16.07
N GLN A 55 -17.50 2.68 15.51
CA GLN A 55 -17.82 2.27 14.15
C GLN A 55 -18.62 3.38 13.48
N ARG A 56 -18.35 3.65 12.21
CA ARG A 56 -19.06 4.66 11.41
C ARG A 56 -19.00 4.33 9.93
N THR A 57 -19.96 4.79 9.17
CA THR A 57 -19.93 4.69 7.71
C THR A 57 -19.00 5.75 7.13
N GLY A 58 -18.08 5.33 6.26
CA GLY A 58 -17.12 6.16 5.55
C GLY A 58 -17.54 6.47 4.11
N LEU A 59 -16.59 7.00 3.34
CA LEU A 59 -16.79 7.26 1.91
C LEU A 59 -17.04 5.96 1.15
N TYR A 60 -17.89 6.03 0.13
CA TYR A 60 -18.30 4.87 -0.69
C TYR A 60 -18.99 3.76 0.11
N GLY A 61 -19.64 4.11 1.22
CA GLY A 61 -20.36 3.15 2.06
C GLY A 61 -19.48 2.31 2.99
N ARG A 62 -18.15 2.41 2.89
CA ARG A 62 -17.22 1.54 3.64
C ARG A 62 -17.35 1.68 5.16
N LEU A 63 -17.37 0.56 5.86
CA LEU A 63 -17.30 0.55 7.33
C LEU A 63 -15.92 1.02 7.84
N LEU A 64 -15.92 2.12 8.60
CA LEU A 64 -14.76 2.62 9.34
C LEU A 64 -14.84 2.17 10.80
N VAL A 65 -13.86 1.38 11.23
CA VAL A 65 -13.77 0.89 12.61
C VAL A 65 -12.52 1.46 13.24
N THR A 66 -12.69 2.07 14.40
CA THR A 66 -11.57 2.53 15.23
C THR A 66 -11.36 1.53 16.36
N PHE A 67 -10.13 1.07 16.49
CA PHE A 67 -9.68 0.16 17.52
C PHE A 67 -8.78 0.87 18.52
N GLU A 68 -8.79 0.39 19.75
CA GLU A 68 -7.94 0.84 20.85
C GLU A 68 -7.39 -0.37 21.61
N PRO A 69 -6.25 -0.26 22.31
CA PRO A 69 -5.78 -1.34 23.16
C PRO A 69 -6.81 -1.66 24.25
N ARG A 70 -7.11 -2.94 24.44
CA ARG A 70 -7.94 -3.39 25.57
C ARG A 70 -7.27 -2.96 26.87
N ARG A 71 -8.02 -2.27 27.75
CA ARG A 71 -7.49 -1.64 28.97
C ARG A 71 -6.60 -2.61 29.76
N CYS A 72 -5.30 -2.35 29.82
CA CYS A 72 -4.35 -3.15 30.59
C CYS A 72 -3.62 -2.28 31.64
N MET A 73 -4.32 -1.33 32.26
CA MET A 73 -3.83 -0.29 33.19
C MET A 73 -3.43 1.03 32.49
N SER A 74 -3.56 2.13 33.24
CA SER A 74 -3.54 3.56 32.86
C SER A 74 -2.79 3.96 31.57
N ALA A 75 -3.42 4.84 30.78
CA ALA A 75 -2.96 5.36 29.48
C ALA A 75 -2.68 4.24 28.45
N ALA A 76 -3.75 3.67 27.90
CA ALA A 76 -3.70 2.64 26.86
C ALA A 76 -3.08 3.19 25.56
N VAL A 77 -1.78 3.02 25.41
CA VAL A 77 -1.00 3.38 24.22
C VAL A 77 -0.77 2.11 23.39
N LEU A 78 -0.83 2.24 22.06
CA LEU A 78 -0.51 1.17 21.14
C LEU A 78 0.98 0.80 21.27
N PRO A 79 1.35 -0.49 21.19
CA PRO A 79 2.75 -0.88 21.18
C PRO A 79 3.48 -0.23 19.99
N SER A 80 4.79 -0.07 20.11
CA SER A 80 5.64 0.44 19.03
C SER A 80 5.40 -0.35 17.76
N ASN A 81 5.08 0.36 16.67
CA ASN A 81 4.59 -0.27 15.45
C ASN A 81 4.99 0.53 14.20
N SER A 82 4.94 -0.13 13.05
CA SER A 82 5.32 0.42 11.74
C SER A 82 4.11 0.58 10.82
N PHE A 83 2.92 0.78 11.37
CA PHE A 83 1.70 0.99 10.60
C PHE A 83 1.62 2.43 10.11
N ILE A 84 1.21 2.60 8.85
CA ILE A 84 1.07 3.89 8.18
C ILE A 84 -0.28 3.92 7.46
N SER A 85 -0.88 5.11 7.36
CA SER A 85 -2.06 5.31 6.52
C SER A 85 -1.81 4.82 5.09
N GLY A 86 -2.72 3.97 4.59
CA GLY A 86 -2.60 3.30 3.29
C GLY A 86 -2.15 1.84 3.38
N ASP A 87 -1.65 1.38 4.53
CA ASP A 87 -1.33 -0.03 4.73
C ASP A 87 -2.58 -0.91 4.61
N ILE A 88 -2.40 -2.07 3.98
CA ILE A 88 -3.43 -3.11 3.96
C ILE A 88 -3.29 -3.92 5.24
N VAL A 89 -4.40 -4.15 5.93
CA VAL A 89 -4.42 -4.88 7.19
C VAL A 89 -5.49 -5.96 7.19
N GLY A 90 -5.18 -7.08 7.79
CA GLY A 90 -6.12 -8.16 8.07
C GLY A 90 -6.64 -8.00 9.49
N LEU A 91 -7.96 -8.06 9.63
CA LEU A 91 -8.64 -8.16 10.92
C LEU A 91 -8.85 -9.63 11.24
N TYR A 92 -8.45 -10.04 12.44
CA TYR A 92 -8.67 -11.40 12.91
C TYR A 92 -9.28 -11.37 14.30
N GLU A 93 -10.08 -12.40 14.56
CA GLU A 93 -10.54 -12.81 15.87
C GLU A 93 -10.02 -14.22 16.11
N GLU A 94 -9.38 -14.42 17.26
CA GLU A 94 -8.63 -15.65 17.55
C GLU A 94 -7.66 -15.97 16.40
N ASP A 95 -7.89 -17.07 15.68
CA ASP A 95 -7.08 -17.50 14.52
C ASP A 95 -7.77 -17.32 13.16
N SER A 96 -9.02 -16.83 13.15
CA SER A 96 -9.81 -16.66 11.93
C SER A 96 -9.68 -15.25 11.36
N GLN A 97 -9.44 -15.15 10.05
CA GLN A 97 -9.44 -13.86 9.35
C GLN A 97 -10.89 -13.43 9.08
N LEU A 98 -11.31 -12.33 9.71
CA LEU A 98 -12.67 -11.80 9.56
C LEU A 98 -12.81 -10.90 8.33
N ALA A 99 -11.83 -10.04 8.10
CA ALA A 99 -11.90 -9.04 7.04
C ALA A 99 -10.51 -8.54 6.61
N THR A 100 -10.47 -7.89 5.45
CA THR A 100 -9.33 -7.08 5.01
C THR A 100 -9.75 -5.64 4.86
N GLY A 101 -8.85 -4.73 5.22
CA GLY A 101 -9.13 -3.30 5.19
C GLY A 101 -7.89 -2.47 4.95
N ILE A 102 -8.11 -1.17 4.77
CA ILE A 102 -7.06 -0.18 4.56
C ILE A 102 -6.98 0.68 5.81
N LEU A 103 -5.78 0.81 6.37
CA LEU A 103 -5.53 1.68 7.49
C LEU A 103 -5.69 3.14 7.05
N THR A 104 -6.63 3.86 7.65
CA THR A 104 -6.93 5.26 7.28
C THR A 104 -6.23 6.25 8.21
N ARG A 105 -6.11 5.90 9.50
CA ARG A 105 -5.51 6.75 10.51
C ARG A 105 -4.87 5.90 11.59
N ILE A 106 -3.70 6.33 12.06
CA ILE A 106 -3.07 5.80 13.27
C ILE A 106 -2.66 6.95 14.19
N THR A 107 -2.83 6.75 15.49
CA THR A 107 -2.34 7.63 16.55
C THR A 107 -1.58 6.80 17.57
N GLN A 108 -1.09 7.43 18.65
CA GLN A 108 -0.48 6.69 19.75
C GLN A 108 -1.45 5.76 20.49
N GLN A 109 -2.77 5.97 20.37
CA GLN A 109 -3.78 5.23 21.17
C GLN A 109 -4.83 4.53 20.31
N LEU A 110 -4.99 4.95 19.06
CA LEU A 110 -6.10 4.52 18.21
C LEU A 110 -5.60 4.15 16.82
N VAL A 111 -6.23 3.16 16.22
CA VAL A 111 -6.03 2.79 14.81
C VAL A 111 -7.39 2.67 14.13
N THR A 112 -7.56 3.33 13.00
CA THR A 112 -8.82 3.33 12.24
C THR A 112 -8.61 2.63 10.90
N VAL A 113 -9.43 1.62 10.63
CA VAL A 113 -9.38 0.80 9.42
C VAL A 113 -10.69 0.96 8.65
N ALA A 114 -10.58 1.11 7.33
CA ALA A 114 -11.70 1.04 6.40
C ALA A 114 -11.80 -0.37 5.81
N PHE A 115 -12.90 -1.06 6.08
CA PHE A 115 -13.15 -2.39 5.51
C PHE A 115 -13.91 -2.27 4.18
N ASP A 116 -13.65 -3.22 3.28
CA ASP A 116 -14.34 -3.28 2.01
C ASP A 116 -15.67 -4.03 2.18
N GLU A 117 -16.74 -3.47 1.62
CA GLU A 117 -18.13 -3.99 1.72
C GLU A 117 -18.35 -5.27 0.89
N SER A 118 -17.30 -5.84 0.29
CA SER A 118 -17.39 -6.93 -0.69
C SER A 118 -17.72 -8.30 -0.11
N HIS A 119 -17.96 -8.38 1.20
CA HIS A 119 -18.40 -9.60 1.86
C HIS A 119 -19.79 -9.32 2.42
N ASP A 120 -20.79 -10.14 2.05
CA ASP A 120 -22.18 -10.16 2.54
C ASP A 120 -22.33 -10.28 4.08
N PHE A 121 -21.26 -10.08 4.83
CA PHE A 121 -21.21 -10.03 6.27
C PHE A 121 -21.32 -8.58 6.71
N GLN A 122 -22.48 -8.26 7.27
CA GLN A 122 -22.60 -7.19 8.25
C GLN A 122 -21.60 -7.49 9.37
N LEU A 123 -20.36 -6.98 9.25
CA LEU A 123 -19.28 -7.19 10.22
C LEU A 123 -19.72 -6.60 11.56
N SER A 124 -20.39 -7.41 12.38
CA SER A 124 -20.84 -7.05 13.72
C SER A 124 -19.65 -7.19 14.67
N LEU A 125 -18.84 -6.14 14.75
CA LEU A 125 -17.70 -6.12 15.65
C LEU A 125 -18.14 -5.65 17.04
N ASP A 126 -18.29 -6.56 18.00
CA ASP A 126 -18.63 -6.17 19.36
C ASP A 126 -17.42 -5.70 20.16
N ARG A 127 -17.67 -4.86 21.18
CA ARG A 127 -16.64 -4.36 22.10
C ARG A 127 -16.10 -5.44 23.05
N GLU A 128 -16.84 -6.53 23.22
CA GLU A 128 -16.51 -7.61 24.16
C GLU A 128 -15.45 -8.57 23.64
N HIS A 129 -15.27 -8.61 22.32
CA HIS A 129 -14.26 -9.44 21.67
C HIS A 129 -12.87 -8.79 21.69
N SER A 130 -11.85 -9.62 21.45
CA SER A 130 -10.46 -9.21 21.36
C SER A 130 -9.96 -9.46 19.95
N TYR A 131 -9.66 -8.40 19.24
CA TYR A 131 -9.21 -8.45 17.86
C TYR A 131 -7.69 -8.33 17.77
N ARG A 132 -7.15 -8.81 16.65
CA ARG A 132 -5.77 -8.54 16.23
C ARG A 132 -5.77 -7.93 14.83
N LEU A 133 -4.89 -6.96 14.62
CA LEU A 133 -4.58 -6.42 13.30
C LEU A 133 -3.21 -6.90 12.86
N LEU A 134 -3.12 -7.43 11.64
CA LEU A 134 -1.87 -7.83 11.02
C LEU A 134 -1.66 -7.01 9.76
N LYS A 135 -0.48 -6.40 9.60
CA LYS A 135 -0.09 -5.75 8.36
C LYS A 135 0.06 -6.81 7.28
N LEU A 136 -0.74 -6.67 6.23
CA LEU A 136 -0.69 -7.53 5.05
C LEU A 136 0.21 -6.87 4.01
N ALA A 137 0.91 -7.70 3.26
CA ALA A 137 1.71 -7.27 2.13
C ALA A 137 0.81 -6.72 1.01
N ASN A 138 1.35 -5.77 0.26
CA ASN A 138 0.56 -4.93 -0.63
C ASN A 138 0.57 -5.47 -2.07
N ASP A 139 -0.29 -6.46 -2.34
CA ASP A 139 -0.50 -6.91 -3.71
C ASP A 139 -1.13 -5.81 -4.60
N ILE A 140 -1.63 -4.70 -4.04
CA ILE A 140 -2.17 -3.56 -4.81
C ILE A 140 -1.04 -2.82 -5.53
N THR A 141 0.15 -2.70 -4.94
CA THR A 141 1.30 -2.06 -5.61
C THR A 141 1.69 -2.84 -6.87
N TYR A 142 1.86 -4.16 -6.74
CA TYR A 142 2.12 -5.03 -7.88
C TYR A 142 1.00 -4.95 -8.93
N LYS A 143 -0.27 -5.05 -8.52
CA LYS A 143 -1.42 -4.96 -9.44
C LYS A 143 -1.46 -3.62 -10.20
N ARG A 144 -1.13 -2.50 -9.53
CA ARG A 144 -1.08 -1.18 -10.17
C ARG A 144 0.08 -1.07 -11.15
N LEU A 145 1.27 -1.52 -10.74
CA LEU A 145 2.47 -1.46 -11.57
C LEU A 145 2.36 -2.39 -12.78
N LYS A 146 1.78 -3.59 -12.63
CA LYS A 146 1.55 -4.52 -13.75
C LYS A 146 0.67 -3.97 -14.86
N ASN A 147 -0.27 -3.06 -14.54
CA ASN A 147 -1.17 -2.46 -15.52
C ASN A 147 -0.50 -1.33 -16.33
N LEU A 148 0.59 -0.75 -15.82
CA LEU A 148 1.27 0.39 -16.44
C LEU A 148 1.98 0.02 -17.76
N PRO A 149 2.71 -1.12 -17.86
CA PRO A 149 3.29 -1.56 -19.12
C PRO A 149 2.25 -1.83 -20.21
N TYR A 150 1.08 -2.40 -19.85
CA TYR A 150 -0.03 -2.57 -20.81
C TYR A 150 -0.55 -1.22 -21.34
N PHE A 151 -0.66 -0.22 -20.46
CA PHE A 151 -0.99 1.15 -20.86
C PHE A 151 0.06 1.72 -21.83
N LEU A 152 1.35 1.58 -21.53
CA LEU A 152 2.43 2.07 -22.39
C LEU A 152 2.42 1.37 -23.76
N GLN A 153 2.19 0.06 -23.80
CA GLN A 153 2.12 -0.70 -25.05
C GLN A 153 0.91 -0.28 -25.91
N ARG A 154 -0.25 -0.04 -25.28
CA ARG A 154 -1.47 0.42 -25.98
C ARG A 154 -1.34 1.84 -26.55
N HIS A 155 -0.53 2.69 -25.92
CA HIS A 155 -0.30 4.07 -26.35
C HIS A 155 1.00 4.27 -27.14
N SER A 156 1.73 3.19 -27.41
CA SER A 156 2.90 3.17 -28.28
C SER A 156 2.48 3.54 -29.71
N GLY A 157 2.61 4.82 -30.05
CA GLY A 157 2.32 5.36 -31.39
C GLY A 157 1.00 6.11 -31.58
N ARG A 158 0.22 6.38 -30.51
CA ARG A 158 -1.06 7.12 -30.63
C ARG A 158 -1.27 8.20 -29.57
N LEU A 159 -0.20 8.91 -29.21
CA LEU A 159 -0.32 10.11 -28.39
C LEU A 159 -0.49 11.34 -29.31
N PRO A 160 -1.44 12.25 -29.02
CA PRO A 160 -1.74 13.38 -29.89
C PRO A 160 -0.49 14.24 -30.11
N ALA A 161 -0.35 14.74 -31.35
CA ALA A 161 0.75 15.59 -31.78
C ALA A 161 0.84 16.83 -30.87
N GLY A 162 1.86 16.84 -30.00
CA GLY A 162 2.04 17.83 -28.93
C GLY A 162 2.52 17.26 -27.59
N SER A 163 2.47 15.94 -27.41
CA SER A 163 2.89 15.26 -26.18
C SER A 163 4.37 14.87 -26.19
N GLY A 164 5.26 15.82 -25.89
CA GLY A 164 6.68 15.58 -25.64
C GLY A 164 6.99 14.84 -24.33
N LEU A 165 6.17 13.85 -23.93
CA LEU A 165 6.19 13.24 -22.59
C LEU A 165 6.88 11.87 -22.52
N VAL A 166 6.97 11.13 -23.63
CA VAL A 166 7.63 9.80 -23.66
C VAL A 166 8.65 9.78 -24.79
N ARG A 167 9.93 9.84 -24.44
CA ARG A 167 11.06 9.66 -25.36
C ARG A 167 11.79 8.39 -24.91
N ALA A 168 11.95 7.42 -25.81
CA ALA A 168 12.84 6.30 -25.57
C ALA A 168 14.27 6.86 -25.44
N VAL A 169 14.85 6.78 -24.24
CA VAL A 169 16.23 7.19 -23.98
C VAL A 169 17.09 5.92 -24.04
N PRO A 170 18.10 5.86 -24.92
CA PRO A 170 19.01 4.72 -24.97
C PRO A 170 19.77 4.57 -23.65
N GLU A 171 20.13 3.33 -23.31
CA GLU A 171 20.76 2.89 -22.04
C GLU A 171 22.19 3.49 -21.79
N GLY A 172 22.62 4.49 -22.57
CA GLY A 172 23.95 5.11 -22.51
C GLY A 172 24.00 6.64 -22.35
N THR A 173 22.87 7.34 -22.27
CA THR A 173 22.88 8.80 -22.07
C THR A 173 23.00 9.15 -20.59
N ARG A 174 24.20 9.56 -20.17
CA ARG A 174 24.44 10.13 -18.84
C ARG A 174 23.56 11.38 -18.66
N HIS A 175 22.78 11.41 -17.59
CA HIS A 175 22.07 12.62 -17.18
C HIS A 175 23.10 13.68 -16.75
N HIS A 176 23.28 14.74 -17.55
CA HIS A 176 23.86 15.97 -17.04
C HIS A 176 22.78 16.70 -16.23
N PRO A 177 23.05 17.11 -14.98
CA PRO A 177 22.07 17.80 -14.16
C PRO A 177 21.93 19.25 -14.64
N TRP A 178 20.69 19.63 -14.92
CA TRP A 178 20.14 20.99 -14.91
C TRP A 178 20.82 22.03 -15.80
N ALA A 179 20.25 22.26 -16.99
CA ALA A 179 20.50 23.50 -17.73
C ALA A 179 19.77 24.66 -17.06
N SER A 180 20.53 25.62 -16.55
CA SER A 180 20.07 26.89 -15.98
C SER A 180 19.19 27.64 -16.97
N ARG A 181 17.95 27.99 -16.57
CA ARG A 181 17.14 28.98 -17.30
C ARG A 181 17.85 30.34 -17.19
N HIS A 182 18.44 30.79 -18.29
CA HIS A 182 18.77 32.20 -18.46
C HIS A 182 17.46 32.99 -18.45
N ARG A 183 17.33 33.91 -17.48
CA ARG A 183 16.31 34.95 -17.47
C ARG A 183 16.85 36.10 -18.32
N GLU A 184 16.24 36.35 -19.47
CA GLU A 184 16.44 37.57 -20.23
C GLU A 184 15.60 38.67 -19.57
N ASP A 185 16.28 39.62 -18.92
CA ASP A 185 15.66 40.85 -18.42
C ASP A 185 15.47 41.81 -19.60
N HIS A 186 14.21 42.03 -20.00
CA HIS A 186 13.85 43.11 -20.89
C HIS A 186 13.80 44.42 -20.10
N HIS A 187 14.79 45.30 -20.33
CA HIS A 187 14.72 46.70 -19.96
C HIS A 187 13.68 47.42 -20.84
N CYS A 188 12.62 47.97 -20.21
CA CYS A 188 11.80 49.01 -20.81
C CYS A 188 12.56 50.34 -20.76
N GLY A 189 12.73 50.97 -21.93
CA GLY A 189 12.97 52.41 -22.06
C GLY A 189 11.66 53.15 -22.26
#